data_AF-A0A451A813-F1
#
_entry.id   AF-A0A451A813-F1
#
_cell.length_a   1.000
_cell.length_b   1.000
_cell.length_c   1.000
_cell.angle_alpha   90.00
_cell.angle_beta   90.00
_cell.angle_gamma   90.00
#
_symmetry.space_group_name_H-M   'P 1'
#
loop_
_entity.id
_entity.type
_entity.pdbx_description
1 polymer ?
#
loop_
_entity_poly.entity_id
_entity_poly.type
_entity_poly.pdbx_seq_one_letter_code
_entity_poly.pdbx_strand_id
1 'polypeptide(L)'
;MGQPNSQHTADELLAIHARLTELEAERQRLLRRKRILQQRQAKFITPSLASSNQLGAAQKVALFRDLFKGRSDVFARRWENPGKGRSGYAVACHNEWRHGLCNKPKIKCGECQNRRYQPPDERAIHATPT
;
A
#
# COMPACT_ATOMS: atom_id res chain seq x y z
N MET A 1 -55.61 -19.06 45.14
CA MET A 1 -55.03 -19.95 44.11
C MET A 1 -54.44 -19.06 43.02
N GLY A 2 -53.14 -18.74 43.10
CA GLY A 2 -52.46 -17.84 42.15
C GLY A 2 -51.99 -18.62 40.92
N GLN A 3 -52.25 -18.08 39.73
CA GLN A 3 -52.14 -18.83 38.47
C GLN A 3 -50.69 -19.02 38.00
N PRO A 4 -50.26 -20.25 37.64
CA PRO A 4 -48.89 -20.56 37.16
C PRO A 4 -48.51 -19.83 35.85
N ASN A 5 -49.50 -19.35 35.09
CA ASN A 5 -49.32 -18.67 33.82
C ASN A 5 -48.71 -17.25 33.97
N SER A 6 -48.95 -16.59 35.11
CA SER A 6 -48.44 -15.24 35.37
C SER A 6 -46.95 -15.23 35.70
N GLN A 7 -46.46 -16.31 36.33
CA GLN A 7 -45.04 -16.48 36.65
C GLN A 7 -44.21 -16.75 35.39
N HIS A 8 -44.71 -17.63 34.52
CA HIS A 8 -44.09 -17.93 33.23
C HIS A 8 -43.97 -16.68 32.33
N THR A 9 -45.03 -15.87 32.28
CA THR A 9 -45.02 -14.61 31.51
C THR A 9 -43.98 -13.63 32.07
N ALA A 10 -43.84 -13.54 33.39
CA ALA A 10 -42.87 -12.67 34.03
C ALA A 10 -41.42 -13.12 33.75
N ASP A 11 -41.17 -14.43 33.78
CA ASP A 11 -39.86 -15.01 33.50
C ASP A 11 -39.46 -14.81 32.02
N GLU A 12 -40.41 -14.96 31.08
CA GLU A 12 -40.19 -14.68 29.66
C GLU A 12 -39.87 -13.20 29.41
N LEU A 13 -40.60 -12.28 30.05
CA LEU A 13 -40.33 -10.84 29.95
C LEU A 13 -38.93 -10.49 30.45
N LEU A 14 -38.48 -11.09 31.55
CA LEU A 14 -37.13 -10.91 32.08
C LEU A 14 -36.06 -11.43 31.12
N ALA A 15 -36.27 -12.61 30.54
CA ALA A 15 -35.36 -13.19 29.56
C ALA A 15 -35.24 -12.31 28.30
N ILE A 16 -36.37 -11.78 27.80
CA ILE A 16 -36.38 -10.84 26.67
C ILE A 16 -35.62 -9.56 27.03
N HIS A 17 -35.83 -9.01 28.22
CA HIS A 17 -35.13 -7.80 28.66
C HIS A 17 -33.61 -8.02 28.74
N ALA A 18 -33.18 -9.15 29.31
CA ALA A 18 -31.77 -9.52 29.35
C ALA A 18 -31.17 -9.63 27.95
N ARG A 19 -31.91 -10.22 27.00
CA ARG A 19 -31.44 -10.32 25.61
C ARG A 19 -31.36 -8.97 24.91
N LEU A 20 -32.31 -8.07 25.16
CA LEU A 20 -32.30 -6.72 24.60
C LEU A 20 -31.09 -5.92 25.10
N THR A 21 -30.80 -5.99 26.40
CA THR A 21 -29.64 -5.28 26.99
C THR A 21 -28.31 -5.76 26.42
N GLU A 22 -28.14 -7.07 26.19
CA GLU A 22 -26.96 -7.64 25.52
C GLU A 22 -26.81 -7.14 24.07
N LEU A 23 -27.90 -7.16 23.30
CA LEU A 23 -27.91 -6.70 21.91
C LEU A 23 -27.61 -5.20 21.79
N GLU A 24 -28.09 -4.39 22.73
CA GLU A 24 -27.77 -2.97 22.79
C GLU A 24 -26.29 -2.72 23.08
N ALA A 25 -25.69 -3.48 24.00
CA ALA A 25 -24.26 -3.39 24.29
C ALA A 25 -23.41 -3.74 23.05
N GLU A 26 -23.76 -4.81 22.32
CA GLU A 26 -23.05 -5.19 21.10
C GLU A 26 -23.25 -4.17 19.98
N ARG A 27 -24.47 -3.63 19.82
CA ARG A 27 -24.72 -2.52 18.88
C ARG A 27 -23.82 -1.32 19.16
N GLN A 28 -23.68 -0.91 20.43
CA GLN A 28 -22.82 0.20 20.82
C GLN A 28 -21.35 -0.08 20.50
N ARG A 29 -20.88 -1.31 20.74
CA ARG A 29 -19.52 -1.76 20.41
C ARG A 29 -19.25 -1.66 18.90
N LEU A 30 -20.16 -2.18 18.08
CA LEU A 30 -20.05 -2.15 16.63
C LEU A 30 -20.09 -0.72 16.07
N LEU A 31 -20.95 0.15 16.62
CA LEU A 31 -20.98 1.56 16.23
C LEU A 31 -19.67 2.29 16.55
N ARG A 32 -19.07 2.02 17.72
CA ARG A 32 -17.75 2.57 18.07
C ARG A 32 -16.68 2.09 17.09
N ARG A 33 -16.65 0.79 16.77
CA ARG A 33 -15.71 0.22 15.80
C ARG A 33 -15.89 0.82 14.41
N LYS A 34 -17.15 0.94 13.95
CA LYS A 34 -17.50 1.55 12.66
C LYS A 34 -16.97 2.99 12.58
N ARG A 35 -17.15 3.81 13.62
CA ARG A 35 -16.61 5.18 13.66
C ARG A 35 -15.09 5.21 13.53
N ILE A 36 -14.38 4.36 14.26
CA ILE A 36 -12.91 4.26 14.18
C ILE A 36 -12.46 3.88 12.77
N LEU A 37 -13.12 2.90 12.16
CA LEU A 37 -12.80 2.46 10.80
C LEU A 37 -13.13 3.54 9.76
N GLN A 38 -14.25 4.24 9.90
CA GLN A 38 -14.61 5.36 9.03
C GLN A 38 -13.60 6.52 9.16
N GLN A 39 -13.15 6.85 10.36
CA GLN A 39 -12.10 7.86 10.57
C GLN A 39 -10.78 7.45 9.93
N ARG A 40 -10.40 6.17 10.04
CA ARG A 40 -9.22 5.63 9.36
C ARG A 40 -9.39 5.72 7.83
N GLN A 41 -10.51 5.25 7.31
CA GLN A 41 -10.81 5.29 5.88
C GLN A 41 -10.81 6.73 5.34
N ALA A 42 -11.38 7.69 6.08
CA ALA A 42 -11.29 9.11 5.74
C ALA A 42 -9.83 9.59 5.69
N LYS A 43 -8.98 9.24 6.67
CA LYS A 43 -7.55 9.58 6.62
C LYS A 43 -6.80 8.99 5.40
N PHE A 44 -7.26 7.86 4.85
CA PHE A 44 -6.62 7.19 3.71
C PHE A 44 -7.21 7.59 2.34
N ILE A 45 -8.49 7.95 2.26
CA ILE A 45 -9.17 8.35 1.01
C ILE A 45 -9.19 9.88 0.85
N THR A 46 -9.13 10.63 1.95
CA THR A 46 -8.96 12.08 1.96
C THR A 46 -7.72 12.46 2.76
N PRO A 47 -6.57 12.73 2.10
CA PRO A 47 -5.61 13.68 2.65
C PRO A 47 -6.32 15.04 2.68
N SER A 48 -7.14 15.30 3.71
CA SER A 48 -7.69 16.59 4.11
C SER A 48 -7.84 17.61 2.96
N LEU A 49 -8.69 17.33 1.97
CA LEU A 49 -9.18 18.37 1.05
C LEU A 49 -10.20 19.30 1.73
N ALA A 50 -10.62 19.03 2.96
CA ALA A 50 -11.37 20.00 3.76
C ALA A 50 -10.49 21.16 4.31
N SER A 51 -9.17 21.09 4.08
CA SER A 51 -8.25 22.23 4.20
C SER A 51 -7.38 22.40 2.93
N SER A 52 -7.86 21.96 1.75
CA SER A 52 -7.14 22.13 0.48
C SER A 52 -6.95 23.58 0.06
N ASN A 53 -7.53 24.54 0.79
CA ASN A 53 -7.25 25.97 0.60
C ASN A 53 -6.01 26.49 1.35
N GLN A 54 -5.22 25.67 2.06
CA GLN A 54 -4.06 26.19 2.81
C GLN A 54 -2.80 25.29 2.79
N LEU A 55 -2.54 24.52 1.73
CA LEU A 55 -1.15 24.05 1.53
C LEU A 55 -0.36 25.15 0.83
N GLY A 56 0.60 25.74 1.56
CA GLY A 56 1.58 26.65 0.99
C GLY A 56 2.41 25.94 -0.09
N ALA A 57 3.04 26.71 -0.99
CA ALA A 57 3.82 26.15 -2.10
C ALA A 57 4.87 25.12 -1.63
N ALA A 58 5.57 25.40 -0.53
CA ALA A 58 6.56 24.49 0.06
C ALA A 58 5.95 23.15 0.50
N GLN A 59 4.75 23.16 1.09
CA GLN A 59 4.08 21.94 1.54
C GLN A 59 3.58 21.08 0.38
N LYS A 60 3.11 21.72 -0.71
CA LYS A 60 2.76 21.02 -1.96
C LYS A 60 3.99 20.35 -2.58
N VAL A 61 5.12 21.04 -2.63
CA VAL A 61 6.39 20.49 -3.12
C VAL A 61 6.85 19.32 -2.24
N ALA A 62 6.80 19.46 -0.91
CA ALA A 62 7.17 18.39 0.02
C ALA A 62 6.30 17.14 -0.17
N LEU A 63 4.97 17.33 -0.27
CA LEU A 63 4.03 16.24 -0.52
C LEU A 63 4.32 15.55 -1.87
N PHE A 64 4.54 16.33 -2.93
CA PHE A 64 4.86 15.78 -4.24
C PHE A 64 6.15 14.95 -4.19
N ARG A 65 7.21 15.45 -3.55
CA ARG A 65 8.49 14.73 -3.45
C ARG A 65 8.37 13.43 -2.64
N ASP A 66 7.47 13.38 -1.65
CA ASP A 66 7.26 12.16 -0.88
C ASP A 66 6.43 11.11 -1.62
N LEU A 67 5.39 11.54 -2.34
CA LEU A 67 4.52 10.65 -3.13
C LEU A 67 5.18 10.20 -4.44
N PHE A 68 5.93 11.08 -5.10
CA PHE A 68 6.54 10.86 -6.40
C PHE A 68 8.06 10.81 -6.28
N LYS A 69 8.56 9.74 -5.64
CA LYS A 69 9.98 9.42 -5.58
C LYS A 69 10.31 8.21 -6.43
N GLY A 70 11.41 8.30 -7.17
CA GLY A 70 11.96 7.17 -7.91
C GLY A 70 12.41 6.06 -6.96
N ARG A 71 12.51 4.83 -7.49
CA ARG A 71 13.11 3.72 -6.74
C ARG A 71 14.61 3.95 -6.57
N SER A 72 15.10 3.84 -5.33
CA SER A 72 16.53 4.01 -4.99
C SER A 72 17.32 2.71 -5.05
N ASP A 73 16.67 1.58 -5.31
CA ASP A 73 17.29 0.25 -5.36
C ASP A 73 17.57 -0.23 -6.79
N VAL A 74 17.29 0.60 -7.79
CA VAL A 74 17.36 0.23 -9.20
C VAL A 74 17.68 1.42 -10.09
N PHE A 75 18.48 1.19 -11.12
CA PHE A 75 18.68 2.15 -12.21
C PHE A 75 18.77 1.41 -13.55
N ALA A 76 18.69 2.16 -14.64
CA ALA A 76 18.91 1.65 -15.99
C ALA A 76 20.29 2.05 -16.51
N ARG A 77 21.00 1.09 -17.09
CA ARG A 77 22.24 1.33 -17.84
C ARG A 77 21.92 1.48 -19.32
N ARG A 78 22.50 2.50 -19.93
CA ARG A 78 22.52 2.65 -21.39
C ARG A 78 23.44 1.60 -21.99
N TRP A 79 23.02 0.99 -23.08
CA TRP A 79 23.86 0.12 -23.89
C TRP A 79 23.77 0.57 -25.34
N GLU A 80 24.85 0.35 -26.08
CA GLU A 80 24.95 0.68 -27.48
C GLU A 80 25.64 -0.42 -28.26
N ASN A 81 25.24 -0.60 -29.50
CA ASN A 81 25.89 -1.43 -30.48
C ASN A 81 26.18 -0.58 -31.72
N PRO A 82 27.35 0.09 -31.76
CA PRO A 82 27.72 0.98 -32.86
C PRO A 82 27.67 0.28 -34.22
N GLY A 83 28.13 -0.98 -34.30
CA GLY A 83 28.14 -1.76 -35.53
C GLY A 83 26.75 -2.09 -36.09
N LYS A 84 25.69 -2.00 -35.28
CA LYS A 84 24.29 -2.17 -35.73
C LYS A 84 23.46 -0.90 -35.63
N GLY A 85 24.05 0.22 -35.18
CA GLY A 85 23.33 1.48 -34.94
C GLY A 85 22.18 1.37 -33.93
N ARG A 86 22.23 0.42 -32.98
CA ARG A 86 21.17 0.23 -31.97
C ARG A 86 21.64 0.66 -30.60
N SER A 87 20.78 1.32 -29.85
CA SER A 87 21.00 1.67 -28.46
C SER A 87 19.72 1.48 -27.63
N GLY A 88 19.85 1.49 -26.32
CA GLY A 88 18.71 1.41 -25.42
C GLY A 88 19.10 1.41 -23.95
N TYR A 89 18.11 1.17 -23.10
CA TYR A 89 18.27 1.11 -21.65
C TYR A 89 17.88 -0.28 -21.12
N ALA A 90 18.69 -0.79 -20.20
CA ALA A 90 18.41 -2.05 -19.52
C ALA A 90 18.62 -1.89 -18.01
N VAL A 91 17.74 -2.50 -17.21
CA VAL A 91 17.84 -2.46 -15.75
C VAL A 91 19.14 -3.11 -15.28
N ALA A 92 19.90 -2.40 -14.44
CA ALA A 92 21.12 -2.92 -13.83
C ALA A 92 20.78 -4.03 -12.82
N CYS A 93 21.47 -5.16 -12.93
CA CYS A 93 21.20 -6.35 -12.12
C CYS A 93 22.52 -7.04 -11.77
N HIS A 94 22.74 -7.40 -10.51
CA HIS A 94 23.92 -8.16 -10.07
C HIS A 94 23.98 -9.56 -10.66
N ASN A 95 22.83 -10.14 -10.99
CA ASN A 95 22.73 -11.47 -11.57
C ASN A 95 22.76 -11.47 -13.10
N GLU A 96 22.89 -10.31 -13.74
CA GLU A 96 22.95 -10.21 -15.19
C GLU A 96 24.04 -11.13 -15.76
N TRP A 97 23.69 -11.93 -16.78
CA TRP A 97 24.58 -12.89 -17.45
C TRP A 97 25.13 -14.02 -16.57
N ARG A 98 24.71 -14.16 -15.30
CA ARG A 98 25.10 -15.30 -14.45
C ARG A 98 24.30 -16.55 -14.85
N HIS A 99 24.98 -17.54 -15.42
CA HIS A 99 24.37 -18.81 -15.82
C HIS A 99 23.66 -19.50 -14.64
N GLY A 100 22.49 -20.09 -14.90
CA GLY A 100 21.64 -20.70 -13.87
C GLY A 100 20.84 -19.72 -13.01
N LEU A 101 21.16 -18.41 -13.02
CA LEU A 101 20.40 -17.38 -12.32
C LEU A 101 19.63 -16.49 -13.31
N CYS A 102 20.31 -15.93 -14.30
CA CYS A 102 19.71 -15.04 -15.29
C CYS A 102 19.71 -15.69 -16.67
N ASN A 103 18.54 -15.68 -17.31
CA ASN A 103 18.34 -16.30 -18.63
C ASN A 103 18.45 -15.29 -19.78
N LYS A 104 19.28 -14.26 -19.63
CA LYS A 104 19.61 -13.40 -20.78
C LYS A 104 20.27 -14.24 -21.89
N PRO A 105 20.02 -13.95 -23.19
CA PRO A 105 19.23 -12.84 -23.71
C PRO A 105 17.72 -13.12 -23.82
N LYS A 106 17.26 -14.33 -23.46
CA LYS A 106 15.85 -14.77 -23.66
C LYS A 106 14.85 -13.93 -22.85
N ILE A 107 15.23 -13.45 -21.67
CA ILE A 107 14.40 -12.59 -20.82
C ILE A 107 15.15 -11.32 -20.39
N LYS A 108 14.41 -10.25 -20.14
CA LYS A 108 14.96 -9.01 -19.58
C LYS A 108 15.14 -9.15 -18.06
N CYS A 109 16.13 -8.46 -17.49
CA CYS A 109 16.32 -8.47 -16.03
C CYS A 109 15.13 -7.89 -15.25
N GLY A 110 14.32 -7.02 -15.87
CA GLY A 110 13.08 -6.53 -15.27
C GLY A 110 12.01 -7.62 -15.05
N GLU A 111 12.05 -8.68 -15.85
CA GLU A 111 11.08 -9.78 -15.87
C GLU A 111 11.65 -11.07 -15.25
N CYS A 112 12.92 -11.06 -14.84
CA CYS A 112 13.60 -12.22 -14.29
C CYS A 112 13.17 -12.51 -12.83
N GLN A 113 12.86 -13.77 -12.52
CA GLN A 113 12.50 -14.19 -11.15
C GLN A 113 13.68 -14.06 -10.18
N ASN A 114 14.90 -14.39 -10.63
CA ASN A 114 16.14 -14.27 -9.86
C ASN A 114 16.78 -12.87 -9.98
N ARG A 115 16.00 -11.83 -10.26
CA ARG A 115 16.54 -10.46 -10.39
C ARG A 115 17.06 -9.97 -9.05
N ARG A 116 18.24 -9.33 -9.08
CA ARG A 116 18.84 -8.66 -7.94
C ARG A 116 19.33 -7.30 -8.41
N TYR A 117 18.47 -6.28 -8.27
CA TYR A 117 18.74 -4.94 -8.78
C TYR A 117 19.97 -4.32 -8.10
N GLN A 118 20.66 -3.48 -8.87
CA GLN A 118 21.76 -2.68 -8.35
C GLN A 118 21.21 -1.31 -7.96
N PRO A 119 21.44 -0.83 -6.72
CA PRO A 119 21.17 0.56 -6.38
C PRO A 119 22.06 1.48 -7.23
N PRO A 120 21.62 2.71 -7.55
CA PRO A 120 22.47 3.71 -8.19
C PRO A 120 23.67 4.02 -7.28
N ASP A 121 24.88 3.89 -7.81
CA ASP A 121 26.12 4.34 -7.18
C ASP A 121 26.62 5.64 -7.81
N GLU A 122 27.68 6.24 -7.27
CA GLU A 122 28.25 7.48 -7.83
C GLU A 122 28.60 7.33 -9.32
N ARG A 123 29.09 6.15 -9.73
CA ARG A 123 29.42 5.87 -11.12
C ARG A 123 28.18 5.90 -12.01
N ALA A 124 27.07 5.32 -11.57
CA ALA A 124 25.81 5.34 -12.29
C ALA A 124 25.25 6.76 -12.44
N ILE A 125 25.43 7.62 -11.43
CA ILE A 125 24.97 9.01 -11.43
C ILE A 125 25.80 9.87 -12.39
N HIS A 126 27.12 9.65 -12.43
CA HIS A 126 28.04 10.42 -13.26
C HIS A 126 28.28 9.82 -14.66
N ALA A 127 27.59 8.73 -15.02
CA ALA A 127 27.72 8.11 -16.33
C ALA A 127 27.14 9.03 -17.42
N THR A 128 28.00 9.77 -18.11
CA THR A 128 27.61 10.52 -19.31
C THR A 128 27.52 9.56 -20.50
N PRO A 129 26.41 9.56 -21.26
CA PRO A 129 26.33 8.86 -22.53
C PRO A 129 27.44 9.38 -23.45
N THR A 130 28.44 8.54 -23.74
CA THR A 130 29.32 8.73 -24.90
C THR A 130 28.54 8.37 -26.16
#